data_AF-D0GL13-F1
#
_entry.id   AF-D0GL13-F1
#
_cell.length_a   1.000
_cell.length_b   1.000
_cell.length_c   1.000
_cell.angle_alpha   90.00
_cell.angle_beta   90.00
_cell.angle_gamma   90.00
#
_symmetry.space_group_name_H-M   'P 1'
#
loop_
_entity.id
_entity.type
_entity.pdbx_description
1 polymer ?
#
loop_
_entity_poly.entity_id
_entity_poly.type
_entity_poly.pdbx_seq_one_letter_code
_entity_poly.pdbx_strand_id
1 'polypeptide(L)'
;MLKRIIEDIKKKENYSFEKIIEDNNMSDDDFFELLKFIYSEKISEIRTSTENNDFIVLEDENYYVEEKDIIKAYLEDIKEKYEEFDKKMKNESRELIDEYLKVAVRESLLYSKFGFSFLDTVQEATLGVLSGINYYDRIKEISKDPEFFIKSFAVKYILEFQKNLLKDIKASELSYVLYLKVKVDKEMGHSIDEISKQMNVTPEYIEDLEKLFDGVEPEELIQNEQILEKADKITQLYILENIPKKLSYLDEKILVMAYGLDDKVYTGKEIAKTLNISLHNVNILKEKAINKLSIDLLKNEFTKNSEKMEYMIN
;
A
#
# COMPACT_ATOMS: atom_id res chain seq x y z
N MET A 1 4.77 -1.81 24.66
CA MET A 1 4.12 -1.74 23.33
C MET A 1 3.29 -2.99 23.05
N LEU A 2 3.89 -4.16 22.79
CA LEU A 2 3.17 -5.41 22.49
C LEU A 2 2.08 -5.77 23.51
N LYS A 3 2.35 -5.65 24.82
CA LYS A 3 1.35 -5.88 25.88
C LYS A 3 0.07 -5.03 25.71
N ARG A 4 0.23 -3.75 25.37
CA ARG A 4 -0.89 -2.82 25.14
C ARG A 4 -1.73 -3.28 23.94
N ILE A 5 -1.08 -3.68 22.85
CA ILE A 5 -1.76 -4.17 21.63
C ILE A 5 -2.56 -5.44 21.95
N ILE A 6 -1.98 -6.38 22.69
CA ILE A 6 -2.66 -7.62 23.10
C ILE A 6 -3.86 -7.31 24.01
N GLU A 7 -3.72 -6.40 24.97
CA GLU A 7 -4.82 -5.97 25.84
C GLU A 7 -5.97 -5.33 25.05
N ASP A 8 -5.65 -4.48 24.06
CA ASP A 8 -6.63 -3.86 23.20
C ASP A 8 -7.38 -4.89 22.33
N ILE A 9 -6.65 -5.86 21.76
CA ILE A 9 -7.23 -6.97 20.99
C ILE A 9 -8.14 -7.83 21.88
N LYS A 10 -7.72 -8.16 23.11
CA LYS A 10 -8.54 -8.91 24.07
C LYS A 10 -9.84 -8.19 24.39
N LYS A 11 -9.80 -6.86 24.53
CA LYS A 11 -10.98 -6.07 24.84
C LYS A 11 -11.95 -5.97 23.67
N LYS A 12 -11.43 -5.91 22.43
CA LYS A 12 -12.24 -5.76 21.22
C LYS A 12 -12.69 -7.10 20.62
N GLU A 13 -12.03 -8.21 20.96
CA GLU A 13 -12.21 -9.54 20.36
C GLU A 13 -12.01 -9.56 18.84
N ASN A 14 -11.25 -8.59 18.32
CA ASN A 14 -10.87 -8.46 16.92
C ASN A 14 -9.56 -7.67 16.79
N TYR A 15 -8.97 -7.70 15.61
CA TYR A 15 -7.79 -6.92 15.29
C TYR A 15 -7.84 -6.39 13.85
N SER A 16 -7.10 -5.31 13.56
CA SER A 16 -6.84 -4.81 12.20
C SER A 16 -5.34 -4.66 12.06
N PHE A 17 -4.75 -5.29 11.05
CA PHE A 17 -3.32 -5.11 10.79
C PHE A 17 -3.01 -3.66 10.39
N GLU A 18 -3.90 -3.00 9.64
CA GLU A 18 -3.72 -1.59 9.27
C GLU A 18 -3.57 -0.71 10.51
N LYS A 19 -4.49 -0.80 11.48
CA LYS A 19 -4.42 0.00 12.72
C LYS A 19 -3.20 -0.33 13.55
N ILE A 20 -2.91 -1.62 13.70
CA ILE A 20 -1.78 -2.05 14.50
C ILE A 20 -0.51 -1.47 13.90
N ILE A 21 -0.28 -1.60 12.60
CA ILE A 21 0.97 -1.19 11.96
C ILE A 21 1.05 0.33 11.80
N GLU A 22 -0.05 1.01 11.52
CA GLU A 22 -0.10 2.47 11.44
C GLU A 22 0.41 3.13 12.74
N ASP A 23 -0.06 2.67 13.89
CA ASP A 23 0.24 3.27 15.20
C ASP A 23 1.59 2.84 15.81
N ASN A 24 2.30 1.90 15.19
CA ASN A 24 3.37 1.15 15.87
C ASN A 24 4.48 0.73 14.90
N ASN A 25 5.73 0.69 15.36
CA ASN A 25 6.84 0.06 14.63
C ASN A 25 7.26 -1.19 15.37
N MET A 26 7.16 -2.35 14.72
CA MET A 26 7.32 -3.65 15.39
C MET A 26 8.40 -4.48 14.69
N SER A 27 9.29 -5.09 15.50
CA SER A 27 10.24 -6.05 14.98
C SER A 27 9.53 -7.33 14.51
N ASP A 28 10.18 -8.12 13.65
CA ASP A 28 9.63 -9.40 13.21
C ASP A 28 9.43 -10.38 14.36
N ASP A 29 10.30 -10.34 15.38
CA ASP A 29 10.17 -11.14 16.59
C ASP A 29 8.92 -10.73 17.40
N ASP A 30 8.73 -9.43 17.65
CA ASP A 30 7.55 -8.94 18.36
C ASP A 30 6.25 -9.23 17.57
N PHE A 31 6.31 -9.13 16.24
CA PHE A 31 5.18 -9.45 15.38
C PHE A 31 4.86 -10.94 15.41
N PHE A 32 5.87 -11.80 15.39
CA PHE A 32 5.68 -13.23 15.54
C PHE A 32 5.00 -13.57 16.87
N GLU A 33 5.44 -12.96 17.98
CA GLU A 33 4.79 -13.13 19.28
C GLU A 33 3.32 -12.68 19.27
N LEU A 34 3.00 -11.57 18.58
CA LEU A 34 1.62 -11.13 18.36
C LEU A 34 0.80 -12.18 17.58
N LEU A 35 1.34 -12.72 16.49
CA LEU A 35 0.66 -13.72 15.67
C LEU A 35 0.36 -15.00 16.43
N LYS A 36 1.28 -15.46 17.29
CA LYS A 36 1.03 -16.61 18.15
C LYS A 36 -0.18 -16.40 19.05
N PHE A 37 -0.27 -15.21 19.65
CA PHE A 37 -1.43 -14.84 20.46
C PHE A 37 -2.73 -14.86 19.64
N ILE A 38 -2.77 -14.16 18.50
CA ILE A 38 -3.94 -14.09 17.61
C ILE A 38 -4.38 -15.49 17.16
N TYR A 39 -3.43 -16.32 16.75
CA TYR A 39 -3.69 -17.69 16.29
C TYR A 39 -4.26 -18.56 17.43
N SER A 40 -3.68 -18.49 18.63
CA SER A 40 -4.11 -19.30 19.77
C SER A 40 -5.52 -18.96 20.25
N GLU A 41 -5.88 -17.67 20.23
CA GLU A 41 -7.17 -17.17 20.66
C GLU A 41 -8.21 -17.16 19.52
N LYS A 42 -7.81 -17.53 18.29
CA LYS A 42 -8.66 -17.58 17.08
C LYS A 42 -9.39 -16.27 16.81
N ILE A 43 -8.68 -15.16 16.98
CA ILE A 43 -9.24 -13.82 16.85
C ILE A 43 -9.40 -13.49 15.37
N SER A 44 -10.55 -12.94 15.00
CA SER A 44 -10.83 -12.56 13.61
C SER A 44 -10.20 -11.22 13.26
N GLU A 45 -9.65 -11.14 12.05
CA GLU A 45 -9.22 -9.89 11.45
C GLU A 45 -10.45 -9.09 10.96
N ILE A 46 -10.48 -7.80 11.27
CA ILE A 46 -11.39 -6.83 10.68
C ILE A 46 -10.56 -5.91 9.79
N ARG A 47 -10.99 -5.78 8.54
CA ARG A 47 -10.37 -4.89 7.56
C ARG A 47 -11.29 -3.73 7.27
N THR A 48 -10.75 -2.53 7.26
CA THR A 48 -11.47 -1.33 6.83
C THR A 48 -11.54 -1.35 5.31
N SER A 49 -12.75 -1.39 4.75
CA SER A 49 -12.97 -1.21 3.31
C SER A 49 -13.77 0.07 3.15
N THR A 50 -13.12 1.17 2.83
CA THR A 50 -13.82 2.32 2.25
C THR A 50 -14.28 1.87 0.86
N GLU A 51 -15.56 1.50 0.73
CA GLU A 51 -16.13 1.18 -0.58
C GLU A 51 -15.91 2.36 -1.53
N ASN A 52 -15.55 2.05 -2.78
CA ASN A 52 -15.12 2.97 -3.86
C ASN A 52 -16.10 4.11 -4.23
N ASN A 53 -17.13 4.38 -3.43
CA ASN A 53 -18.20 5.28 -3.84
C ASN A 53 -17.90 6.77 -3.65
N ASP A 54 -16.91 7.18 -2.84
CA ASP A 54 -16.91 8.58 -2.37
C ASP A 54 -15.69 9.46 -2.71
N PHE A 55 -14.59 8.98 -3.31
CA PHE A 55 -13.40 9.85 -3.41
C PHE A 55 -12.63 9.93 -4.74
N ILE A 56 -12.83 9.04 -5.72
CA ILE A 56 -12.00 9.07 -6.93
C ILE A 56 -12.86 8.88 -8.18
N VAL A 57 -13.41 9.98 -8.69
CA VAL A 57 -13.82 10.06 -10.09
C VAL A 57 -12.53 10.24 -10.90
N LEU A 58 -11.97 9.14 -11.40
CA LEU A 58 -10.86 9.20 -12.36
C LEU A 58 -11.42 9.76 -13.67
N GLU A 59 -11.27 11.06 -13.90
CA GLU A 59 -11.78 11.74 -15.10
C GLU A 59 -11.16 11.19 -16.39
N ASP A 60 -9.96 10.59 -16.31
CA ASP A 60 -9.30 9.95 -17.45
C ASP A 60 -8.50 8.70 -17.04
N GLU A 61 -9.11 7.52 -17.16
CA GLU A 61 -8.49 6.22 -16.81
C GLU A 61 -7.22 5.93 -17.64
N ASN A 62 -7.05 6.56 -18.81
CA ASN A 62 -5.92 6.30 -19.71
C ASN A 62 -4.60 6.98 -19.30
N TYR A 63 -4.66 8.00 -18.42
CA TYR A 63 -3.48 8.80 -18.06
C TYR A 63 -2.55 8.11 -17.04
N TYR A 64 -3.01 7.02 -16.39
CA TYR A 64 -2.37 6.43 -15.21
C TYR A 64 -1.94 4.96 -15.41
N VAL A 65 -1.80 4.48 -16.64
CA VAL A 65 -1.68 3.04 -16.97
C VAL A 65 -0.22 2.64 -17.31
N GLU A 66 0.77 3.22 -16.63
CA GLU A 66 2.18 3.04 -17.03
C GLU A 66 2.74 1.61 -16.79
N GLU A 67 2.05 0.75 -16.05
CA GLU A 67 2.57 -0.57 -15.66
C GLU A 67 1.68 -1.75 -16.05
N LYS A 68 0.58 -1.51 -16.78
CA LYS A 68 -0.43 -2.54 -17.04
C LYS A 68 0.15 -3.79 -17.70
N ASP A 69 0.95 -3.62 -18.74
CA ASP A 69 1.52 -4.76 -19.48
C ASP A 69 2.59 -5.49 -18.66
N ILE A 70 3.31 -4.78 -17.79
CA ILE A 70 4.29 -5.36 -16.86
C ILE A 70 3.56 -6.19 -15.79
N ILE A 71 2.49 -5.64 -15.20
CA ILE A 71 1.66 -6.36 -14.23
C ILE A 71 1.08 -7.63 -14.85
N LYS A 72 0.58 -7.55 -16.09
CA LYS A 72 0.10 -8.72 -16.82
C LYS A 72 1.17 -9.78 -17.01
N ALA A 73 2.32 -9.38 -17.54
CA ALA A 73 3.44 -10.29 -17.77
C ALA A 73 3.85 -10.97 -16.46
N TYR A 74 3.98 -10.21 -15.37
CA TYR A 74 4.30 -10.74 -14.06
C TYR A 74 3.25 -11.77 -13.57
N LEU A 75 1.95 -11.46 -13.67
CA LEU A 75 0.90 -12.38 -13.22
C LEU A 75 0.82 -13.65 -14.08
N GLU A 76 1.04 -13.56 -15.39
CA GLU A 76 1.12 -14.75 -16.25
C GLU A 76 2.39 -15.57 -15.95
N ASP A 77 3.56 -14.94 -15.74
CA ASP A 77 4.80 -15.63 -15.34
C ASP A 77 4.61 -16.41 -14.03
N ILE A 78 3.93 -15.80 -13.05
CA ILE A 78 3.56 -16.45 -11.79
C ILE A 78 2.72 -17.68 -12.10
N LYS A 79 1.62 -17.52 -12.84
CA LYS A 79 0.73 -18.62 -13.19
C LYS A 79 1.48 -19.77 -13.89
N GLU A 80 2.32 -19.46 -14.89
CA GLU A 80 3.11 -20.45 -15.62
C GLU A 80 4.06 -21.23 -14.71
N LYS A 81 4.79 -20.54 -13.81
CA LYS A 81 5.67 -21.20 -12.83
C LYS A 81 4.90 -22.23 -12.01
N TYR A 82 3.69 -21.91 -11.58
CA TYR A 82 2.89 -22.83 -10.77
C TYR A 82 2.30 -24.00 -11.55
N GLU A 83 1.90 -23.78 -12.81
CA GLU A 83 1.50 -24.87 -13.70
C GLU A 83 2.66 -25.86 -14.00
N GLU A 84 3.91 -25.41 -13.85
CA GLU A 84 5.11 -26.24 -13.93
C GLU A 84 5.50 -26.90 -12.61
N PHE A 85 5.29 -26.23 -11.47
CA PHE A 85 5.60 -26.76 -10.14
C PHE A 85 4.85 -28.06 -9.84
N ASP A 86 3.60 -28.17 -10.28
CA ASP A 86 2.82 -29.40 -10.21
C ASP A 86 3.45 -30.60 -10.96
N LYS A 87 4.50 -30.37 -11.77
CA LYS A 87 5.13 -31.38 -12.65
C LYS A 87 6.57 -31.76 -12.27
N LYS A 88 7.24 -31.14 -11.29
CA LYS A 88 8.67 -31.39 -10.97
C LYS A 88 8.93 -31.72 -9.47
N MET A 89 9.90 -32.61 -9.21
CA MET A 89 10.58 -32.85 -7.90
C MET A 89 12.04 -32.35 -7.99
N LYS A 90 12.82 -31.97 -6.96
CA LYS A 90 12.59 -31.55 -5.56
C LYS A 90 13.77 -30.66 -5.10
N ASN A 91 13.56 -29.52 -4.44
CA ASN A 91 14.61 -28.80 -3.66
C ASN A 91 13.98 -27.93 -2.54
N GLU A 92 14.18 -28.29 -1.27
CA GLU A 92 13.30 -27.94 -0.15
C GLU A 92 13.16 -26.43 0.16
N SER A 93 14.25 -25.64 0.12
CA SER A 93 14.16 -24.20 0.47
C SER A 93 13.66 -23.32 -0.66
N ARG A 94 13.97 -23.66 -1.92
CA ARG A 94 13.39 -22.96 -3.08
C ARG A 94 11.90 -23.30 -3.21
N GLU A 95 11.53 -24.55 -2.94
CA GLU A 95 10.12 -24.97 -2.91
C GLU A 95 9.27 -24.14 -1.97
N LEU A 96 9.71 -23.82 -0.74
CA LEU A 96 8.90 -23.02 0.17
C LEU A 96 8.69 -21.58 -0.30
N ILE A 97 9.74 -20.96 -0.85
CA ILE A 97 9.64 -19.59 -1.40
C ILE A 97 8.70 -19.60 -2.61
N ASP A 98 8.91 -20.56 -3.51
CA ASP A 98 8.09 -20.72 -4.69
C ASP A 98 6.66 -21.17 -4.33
N GLU A 99 6.41 -21.85 -3.21
CA GLU A 99 5.08 -22.19 -2.70
C GLU A 99 4.34 -20.93 -2.26
N TYR A 100 5.01 -20.05 -1.50
CA TYR A 100 4.37 -18.88 -0.89
C TYR A 100 4.44 -17.59 -1.73
N LEU A 101 5.04 -17.60 -2.93
CA LEU A 101 5.03 -16.44 -3.81
C LEU A 101 3.60 -16.00 -4.21
N LYS A 102 2.67 -16.96 -4.40
CA LYS A 102 1.22 -16.69 -4.56
C LYS A 102 0.64 -15.95 -3.38
N VAL A 103 1.08 -16.28 -2.17
CA VAL A 103 0.62 -15.60 -0.96
C VAL A 103 1.03 -14.14 -1.02
N ALA A 104 2.27 -13.84 -1.38
CA ALA A 104 2.71 -12.45 -1.59
C ALA A 104 1.80 -11.74 -2.59
N VAL A 105 1.59 -12.30 -3.79
CA VAL A 105 0.76 -11.68 -4.83
C VAL A 105 -0.70 -11.51 -4.38
N ARG A 106 -1.29 -12.53 -3.75
CA ARG A 106 -2.67 -12.52 -3.27
C ARG A 106 -2.89 -11.47 -2.18
N GLU A 107 -2.00 -11.40 -1.20
CA GLU A 107 -2.09 -10.37 -0.17
C GLU A 107 -1.86 -8.96 -0.77
N SER A 108 -0.98 -8.81 -1.76
CA SER A 108 -0.82 -7.53 -2.48
C SER A 108 -2.07 -7.10 -3.25
N LEU A 109 -2.84 -8.02 -3.83
CA LEU A 109 -4.13 -7.69 -4.45
C LEU A 109 -5.11 -7.15 -3.41
N LEU A 110 -5.18 -7.84 -2.27
CA LEU A 110 -6.10 -7.59 -1.19
C LEU A 110 -5.83 -6.29 -0.41
N TYR A 111 -4.56 -5.91 -0.30
CA TYR A 111 -4.08 -4.66 0.29
C TYR A 111 -3.71 -3.59 -0.75
N SER A 112 -4.11 -3.79 -2.02
CA SER A 112 -3.91 -2.79 -3.07
C SER A 112 -4.75 -1.55 -2.79
N LYS A 113 -4.07 -0.42 -2.59
CA LYS A 113 -4.66 0.88 -2.29
C LYS A 113 -4.23 1.92 -3.31
N PHE A 114 -5.08 2.90 -3.56
CA PHE A 114 -4.70 4.02 -4.43
C PHE A 114 -3.49 4.76 -3.86
N GLY A 115 -2.63 5.25 -4.75
CA GLY A 115 -1.37 5.89 -4.36
C GLY A 115 -0.26 4.91 -3.94
N PHE A 116 -0.32 3.64 -4.31
CA PHE A 116 0.82 2.71 -4.14
C PHE A 116 0.98 1.86 -5.40
N SER A 117 2.22 1.69 -5.89
CA SER A 117 2.49 0.77 -6.99
C SER A 117 2.16 -0.67 -6.56
N PHE A 118 1.45 -1.40 -7.43
CA PHE A 118 1.16 -2.80 -7.19
C PHE A 118 2.43 -3.66 -7.21
N LEU A 119 3.36 -3.39 -8.13
CA LEU A 119 4.58 -4.17 -8.25
C LEU A 119 5.51 -3.97 -7.05
N ASP A 120 5.64 -2.74 -6.55
CA ASP A 120 6.39 -2.48 -5.31
C ASP A 120 5.73 -3.15 -4.11
N THR A 121 4.40 -3.10 -4.02
CA THR A 121 3.64 -3.81 -2.99
C THR A 121 3.89 -5.32 -3.05
N VAL A 122 4.01 -5.92 -4.23
CA VAL A 122 4.34 -7.35 -4.41
C VAL A 122 5.79 -7.66 -3.99
N GLN A 123 6.73 -6.77 -4.31
CA GLN A 123 8.13 -6.93 -3.89
C GLN A 123 8.24 -6.93 -2.36
N GLU A 124 7.60 -5.97 -1.70
CA GLU A 124 7.57 -5.88 -0.23
C GLU A 124 6.86 -7.07 0.40
N ALA A 125 5.73 -7.49 -0.15
CA ALA A 125 5.05 -8.71 0.29
C ALA A 125 5.94 -9.95 0.18
N THR A 126 6.76 -10.03 -0.88
CA THR A 126 7.71 -11.13 -1.10
C THR A 126 8.82 -11.10 -0.04
N LEU A 127 9.35 -9.92 0.32
CA LEU A 127 10.28 -9.78 1.45
C LEU A 127 9.64 -10.22 2.77
N GLY A 128 8.36 -9.89 2.97
CA GLY A 128 7.59 -10.37 4.12
C GLY A 128 7.46 -11.90 4.14
N VAL A 129 7.12 -12.53 3.02
CA VAL A 129 7.09 -14.00 2.91
C VAL A 129 8.45 -14.61 3.28
N LEU A 130 9.55 -14.06 2.75
CA LEU A 130 10.90 -14.51 3.09
C LEU A 130 11.20 -14.36 4.59
N SER A 131 10.79 -13.23 5.19
CA SER A 131 10.92 -13.04 6.64
C SER A 131 10.12 -14.09 7.41
N GLY A 132 8.87 -14.34 7.05
CA GLY A 132 8.04 -15.37 7.66
C GLY A 132 8.62 -16.78 7.55
N ILE A 133 9.25 -17.11 6.41
CA ILE A 133 9.94 -18.39 6.21
C ILE A 133 11.11 -18.57 7.18
N ASN A 134 11.76 -17.50 7.63
CA ASN A 134 12.80 -17.60 8.67
C ASN A 134 12.26 -18.10 10.02
N TYR A 135 10.95 -18.00 10.25
CA TYR A 135 10.27 -18.51 11.44
C TYR A 135 9.59 -19.87 11.22
N TYR A 136 9.76 -20.49 10.04
CA TYR A 136 8.98 -21.65 9.61
C TYR A 136 9.05 -22.85 10.56
N ASP A 137 10.24 -23.16 11.10
CA ASP A 137 10.39 -24.24 12.08
C ASP A 137 9.61 -23.95 13.37
N ARG A 138 9.70 -22.71 13.88
CA ARG A 138 8.93 -22.25 15.06
C ARG A 138 7.43 -22.22 14.76
N ILE A 139 7.02 -21.90 13.53
CA ILE A 139 5.62 -21.95 13.10
C ILE A 139 5.10 -23.38 13.12
N LYS A 140 5.87 -24.36 12.62
CA LYS A 140 5.50 -25.78 12.58
C LYS A 140 5.30 -26.41 13.95
N GLU A 141 5.96 -25.88 14.98
CA GLU A 141 5.72 -26.28 16.37
C GLU A 141 4.33 -25.86 16.88
N ILE A 142 3.74 -24.82 16.27
CA ILE A 142 2.49 -24.17 16.73
C ILE A 142 1.30 -24.56 15.87
N SER A 143 1.49 -24.60 14.54
CA SER A 143 0.45 -24.88 13.55
C SER A 143 0.94 -25.92 12.55
N LYS A 144 0.04 -26.83 12.17
CA LYS A 144 0.27 -27.75 11.05
C LYS A 144 0.22 -27.06 9.69
N ASP A 145 -0.46 -25.93 9.63
CA ASP A 145 -0.61 -25.09 8.45
C ASP A 145 0.09 -23.73 8.70
N PRO A 146 1.22 -23.45 8.05
CA PRO A 146 1.97 -22.23 8.26
C PRO A 146 1.36 -21.01 7.54
N GLU A 147 0.35 -21.21 6.67
CA GLU A 147 -0.15 -20.18 5.76
C GLU A 147 -0.60 -18.91 6.51
N PHE A 148 -1.26 -19.05 7.66
CA PHE A 148 -1.66 -17.91 8.49
C PHE A 148 -0.48 -17.02 8.88
N PHE A 149 0.64 -17.62 9.28
CA PHE A 149 1.82 -16.86 9.72
C PHE A 149 2.52 -16.23 8.53
N ILE A 150 2.79 -17.03 7.49
CA ILE A 150 3.49 -16.55 6.29
C ILE A 150 2.74 -15.40 5.62
N LYS A 151 1.42 -15.53 5.45
CA LYS A 151 0.61 -14.44 4.87
C LYS A 151 0.60 -13.21 5.76
N SER A 152 0.59 -13.37 7.08
CA SER A 152 0.59 -12.24 8.01
C SER A 152 1.90 -11.44 7.95
N PHE A 153 3.05 -12.09 7.71
CA PHE A 153 4.31 -11.40 7.45
C PHE A 153 4.30 -10.65 6.12
N ALA A 154 3.73 -11.24 5.06
CA ALA A 154 3.52 -10.52 3.79
C ALA A 154 2.70 -9.24 4.00
N VAL A 155 1.59 -9.34 4.75
CA VAL A 155 0.73 -8.21 5.11
C VAL A 155 1.48 -7.16 5.94
N LYS A 156 2.32 -7.58 6.90
CA LYS A 156 3.13 -6.65 7.70
C LYS A 156 3.98 -5.76 6.81
N TYR A 157 4.74 -6.38 5.90
CA TYR A 157 5.66 -5.65 5.04
C TYR A 157 4.94 -4.72 4.07
N ILE A 158 3.82 -5.16 3.48
CA ILE A 158 2.96 -4.30 2.66
C ILE A 158 2.56 -3.04 3.45
N LEU A 159 2.07 -3.20 4.68
CA LEU A 159 1.55 -2.09 5.46
C LEU A 159 2.68 -1.19 6.01
N GLU A 160 3.84 -1.75 6.34
CA GLU A 160 5.02 -0.97 6.73
C GLU A 160 5.55 -0.14 5.56
N PHE A 161 5.62 -0.72 4.36
CA PHE A 161 5.93 0.02 3.13
C PHE A 161 4.95 1.16 2.89
N GLN A 162 3.64 0.88 2.93
CA GLN A 162 2.60 1.89 2.73
C GLN A 162 2.71 3.01 3.76
N LYS A 163 2.88 2.66 5.04
CA LYS A 163 3.06 3.62 6.13
C LYS A 163 4.27 4.52 5.92
N ASN A 164 5.41 3.96 5.52
CA ASN A 164 6.64 4.72 5.31
C ASN A 164 6.49 5.67 4.13
N LEU A 165 5.95 5.18 3.01
CA LEU A 165 5.69 6.02 1.84
C LEU A 165 4.71 7.16 2.17
N LEU A 166 3.64 6.89 2.92
CA LEU A 166 2.70 7.92 3.38
C LEU A 166 3.36 8.97 4.26
N LYS A 167 4.27 8.57 5.15
CA LYS A 167 5.02 9.50 5.99
C LYS A 167 5.84 10.46 5.12
N ASP A 168 6.48 9.95 4.08
CA ASP A 168 7.31 10.75 3.17
C ASP A 168 6.45 11.72 2.34
N ILE A 169 5.34 11.24 1.78
CA ILE A 169 4.39 12.09 1.03
C ILE A 169 3.78 13.16 1.95
N LYS A 170 3.34 12.76 3.15
CA LYS A 170 2.80 13.70 4.15
C LYS A 170 3.82 14.77 4.52
N ALA A 171 5.09 14.40 4.69
CA ALA A 171 6.15 15.36 4.98
C ALA A 171 6.36 16.34 3.80
N SER A 172 6.31 15.85 2.56
CA SER A 172 6.40 16.68 1.35
C SER A 172 5.25 17.67 1.24
N GLU A 173 4.01 17.21 1.36
CA GLU A 173 2.81 18.06 1.29
C GLU A 173 2.77 19.11 2.41
N LEU A 174 3.09 18.71 3.64
CA LEU A 174 3.18 19.65 4.76
C LEU A 174 4.27 20.69 4.51
N SER A 175 5.42 20.29 3.93
CA SER A 175 6.48 21.23 3.55
C SER A 175 5.99 22.23 2.50
N TYR A 176 5.21 21.79 1.51
CA TYR A 176 4.62 22.68 0.52
C TYR A 176 3.61 23.66 1.12
N VAL A 177 2.72 23.19 2.01
CA VAL A 177 1.79 24.07 2.75
C VAL A 177 2.55 25.10 3.57
N LEU A 178 3.64 24.69 4.22
CA LEU A 178 4.50 25.56 5.01
C LEU A 178 5.17 26.62 4.14
N TYR A 179 5.64 26.24 2.95
CA TYR A 179 6.19 27.16 1.95
C TYR A 179 5.16 28.19 1.48
N LEU A 180 3.91 27.78 1.18
CA LEU A 180 2.84 28.72 0.81
C LEU A 180 2.57 29.72 1.94
N LYS A 181 2.62 29.26 3.20
CA LYS A 181 2.48 30.13 4.37
C LYS A 181 3.62 31.15 4.46
N VAL A 182 4.87 30.72 4.25
CA VAL A 182 6.05 31.61 4.19
C VAL A 182 5.85 32.69 3.12
N LYS A 183 5.40 32.33 1.92
CA LYS A 183 5.15 33.31 0.83
C LYS A 183 4.13 34.36 1.24
N VAL A 184 3.00 33.93 1.80
CA VAL A 184 1.94 34.85 2.28
C VAL A 184 2.48 35.78 3.37
N ASP A 185 3.22 35.27 4.36
CA ASP A 185 3.72 36.11 5.45
C ASP A 185 4.78 37.11 4.97
N LYS A 186 5.62 36.74 4.00
CA LYS A 186 6.56 37.68 3.34
C LYS A 186 5.81 38.77 2.56
N GLU A 187 4.75 38.42 1.84
CA GLU A 187 3.88 39.40 1.16
C GLU A 187 3.20 40.37 2.14
N MET A 188 2.89 39.90 3.36
CA MET A 188 2.39 40.73 4.46
C MET A 188 3.49 41.60 5.12
N GLY A 189 4.75 41.46 4.69
CA GLY A 189 5.88 42.26 5.15
C GLY A 189 6.63 41.69 6.35
N HIS A 190 6.37 40.44 6.74
CA HIS A 190 7.12 39.78 7.82
C HIS A 190 8.54 39.42 7.37
N SER A 191 9.51 39.65 8.26
CA SER A 191 10.89 39.20 8.09
C SER A 191 11.03 37.69 8.31
N ILE A 192 12.07 37.08 7.73
CA ILE A 192 12.37 35.65 7.90
C ILE A 192 12.50 35.27 9.39
N ASP A 193 13.10 36.15 10.20
CA ASP A 193 13.24 35.94 11.65
C ASP A 193 11.89 35.93 12.39
N GLU A 194 10.93 36.74 11.94
CA GLU A 194 9.57 36.77 12.51
C GLU A 194 8.79 35.51 12.13
N ILE A 195 8.86 35.11 10.86
CA ILE A 195 8.20 33.90 10.34
C ILE A 195 8.75 32.65 11.03
N SER A 196 10.09 32.54 11.12
CA SER A 196 10.79 31.46 11.83
C SER A 196 10.27 31.29 13.27
N LYS A 197 10.14 32.40 14.01
CA LYS A 197 9.63 32.37 15.39
C LYS A 197 8.16 32.00 15.47
N GLN A 198 7.33 32.51 14.57
CA GLN A 198 5.89 32.21 14.55
C GLN A 198 5.62 30.74 14.25
N MET A 199 6.36 30.16 13.30
CA MET A 199 6.16 28.81 12.81
C MET A 199 6.98 27.77 13.58
N ASN A 200 7.83 28.21 14.51
CA ASN A 200 8.73 27.37 15.30
C ASN A 200 9.63 26.49 14.41
N VAL A 201 10.20 27.10 13.38
CA VAL A 201 11.15 26.48 12.43
C VAL A 201 12.41 27.32 12.31
N THR A 202 13.51 26.75 11.82
CA THR A 202 14.76 27.50 11.65
C THR A 202 14.72 28.38 10.39
N PRO A 203 15.43 29.53 10.36
CA PRO A 203 15.58 30.33 9.14
C PRO A 203 16.17 29.52 7.98
N GLU A 204 17.11 28.62 8.25
CA GLU A 204 17.70 27.74 7.23
C GLU A 204 16.65 26.83 6.58
N TYR A 205 15.70 26.31 7.37
CA TYR A 205 14.63 25.49 6.82
C TYR A 205 13.68 26.31 5.93
N ILE A 206 13.44 27.58 6.26
CA ILE A 206 12.66 28.49 5.39
C ILE A 206 13.38 28.68 4.05
N GLU A 207 14.70 28.91 4.07
CA GLU A 207 15.48 29.04 2.83
C GLU A 207 15.45 27.75 1.99
N ASP A 208 15.50 26.59 2.64
CA ASP A 208 15.43 25.31 1.95
C ASP A 208 14.06 25.07 1.29
N LEU A 209 12.97 25.47 1.95
CA LEU A 209 11.63 25.46 1.36
C LEU A 209 11.55 26.35 0.11
N GLU A 210 12.09 27.56 0.17
CA GLU A 210 12.11 28.50 -0.96
C GLU A 210 12.93 27.95 -2.13
N LYS A 211 14.13 27.42 -1.87
CA LYS A 211 14.95 26.76 -2.89
C LYS A 211 14.22 25.59 -3.54
N LEU A 212 13.42 24.84 -2.77
CA LEU A 212 12.72 23.65 -3.24
C LEU A 212 11.50 24.01 -4.11
N PHE A 213 10.78 25.09 -3.78
CA PHE A 213 9.46 25.35 -4.37
C PHE A 213 9.32 26.66 -5.17
N ASP A 214 10.29 27.58 -5.18
CA ASP A 214 10.17 28.89 -5.85
C ASP A 214 9.98 28.82 -7.38
N GLY A 215 10.31 27.68 -8.00
CA GLY A 215 10.11 27.40 -9.43
C GLY A 215 8.80 26.69 -9.78
N VAL A 216 7.94 26.40 -8.81
CA VAL A 216 6.64 25.75 -9.01
C VAL A 216 5.59 26.84 -9.21
N GLU A 217 4.99 26.91 -10.40
CA GLU A 217 3.88 27.84 -10.69
C GLU A 217 2.73 27.56 -9.71
N PRO A 218 2.37 28.50 -8.82
CA PRO A 218 1.33 28.26 -7.84
C PRO A 218 -0.04 28.36 -8.53
N GLU A 219 -0.73 27.25 -8.66
CA GLU A 219 -2.16 27.27 -8.94
C GLU A 219 -2.91 27.69 -7.67
N GLU A 220 -3.33 28.95 -7.72
CA GLU A 220 -4.28 29.67 -6.85
C GLU A 220 -3.79 30.15 -5.47
N LEU A 221 -3.72 31.48 -5.38
CA LEU A 221 -3.49 32.31 -4.19
C LEU A 221 -4.44 31.92 -3.04
N ILE A 222 -3.86 31.50 -1.91
CA ILE A 222 -4.59 31.03 -0.72
C ILE A 222 -4.64 32.15 0.34
N GLN A 223 -5.82 32.39 0.93
CA GLN A 223 -5.97 33.25 2.13
C GLN A 223 -5.61 32.49 3.41
N ASN A 224 -5.01 33.15 4.40
CA ASN A 224 -4.41 32.54 5.61
C ASN A 224 -5.27 31.48 6.35
N GLU A 225 -6.61 31.62 6.40
CA GLU A 225 -7.50 30.65 7.05
C GLU A 225 -7.60 29.32 6.29
N GLN A 226 -7.50 29.36 4.95
CA GLN A 226 -7.60 28.17 4.09
C GLN A 226 -6.34 27.28 4.18
N ILE A 227 -5.19 27.82 4.57
CA ILE A 227 -3.92 27.07 4.70
C ILE A 227 -4.02 26.04 5.84
N LEU A 228 -4.55 26.45 6.99
CA LEU A 228 -4.73 25.59 8.15
C LEU A 228 -5.77 24.49 7.88
N GLU A 229 -6.91 24.85 7.29
CA GLU A 229 -7.90 23.85 6.87
C GLU A 229 -7.34 22.85 5.85
N LYS A 230 -6.47 23.30 4.94
CA LYS A 230 -5.79 22.45 3.97
C LYS A 230 -4.80 21.50 4.67
N ALA A 231 -4.03 21.97 5.66
CA ALA A 231 -3.12 21.13 6.45
C ALA A 231 -3.85 20.04 7.24
N ASP A 232 -4.99 20.37 7.85
CA ASP A 232 -5.81 19.42 8.60
C ASP A 232 -6.41 18.35 7.66
N LYS A 233 -6.92 18.77 6.49
CA LYS A 233 -7.42 17.84 5.45
C LYS A 233 -6.30 16.92 4.93
N ILE A 234 -5.12 17.45 4.66
CA ILE A 234 -3.92 16.69 4.26
C ILE A 234 -3.58 15.64 5.33
N THR A 235 -3.64 16.03 6.61
CA THR A 235 -3.33 15.10 7.71
C THR A 235 -4.34 13.95 7.80
N GLN A 236 -5.63 14.20 7.55
CA GLN A 236 -6.67 13.18 7.55
C GLN A 236 -6.61 12.25 6.33
N LEU A 237 -6.13 12.77 5.18
CA LEU A 237 -5.96 12.00 3.94
C LEU A 237 -4.90 10.90 4.09
N TYR A 238 -3.83 11.16 4.85
CA TYR A 238 -2.70 10.22 5.02
C TYR A 238 -2.87 9.23 6.17
N ILE A 239 -4.11 8.99 6.62
CA ILE A 239 -4.43 7.90 7.54
C ILE A 239 -4.60 6.64 6.71
N LEU A 240 -3.82 5.59 7.01
CA LEU A 240 -3.74 4.37 6.22
C LEU A 240 -5.11 3.69 6.06
N GLU A 241 -5.98 3.73 7.08
CA GLU A 241 -7.34 3.18 7.02
C GLU A 241 -8.30 3.97 6.10
N ASN A 242 -8.01 5.23 5.80
CA ASN A 242 -8.87 6.09 4.98
C ASN A 242 -8.62 5.92 3.48
N ILE A 243 -7.46 5.39 3.08
CA ILE A 243 -7.08 5.27 1.68
C ILE A 243 -7.90 4.17 1.00
N PRO A 244 -8.66 4.48 -0.08
CA PRO A 244 -9.51 3.49 -0.73
C PRO A 244 -8.74 2.35 -1.38
N LYS A 245 -9.36 1.17 -1.38
CA LYS A 245 -8.83 -0.01 -2.07
C LYS A 245 -9.00 0.15 -3.58
N LYS A 246 -7.98 -0.24 -4.35
CA LYS A 246 -8.08 -0.23 -5.83
C LYS A 246 -9.11 -1.25 -6.32
N LEU A 247 -9.08 -2.44 -5.71
CA LEU A 247 -9.88 -3.58 -6.14
C LEU A 247 -11.14 -3.76 -5.29
N SER A 248 -12.26 -4.00 -5.96
CA SER A 248 -13.44 -4.54 -5.28
C SER A 248 -13.27 -6.03 -4.98
N TYR A 249 -14.14 -6.59 -4.15
CA TYR A 249 -14.17 -8.03 -3.88
C TYR A 249 -14.29 -8.86 -5.18
N LEU A 250 -15.08 -8.40 -6.15
CA LEU A 250 -15.23 -9.09 -7.43
C LEU A 250 -13.94 -9.03 -8.27
N ASP A 251 -13.26 -7.88 -8.26
CA ASP A 251 -11.99 -7.69 -8.97
C ASP A 251 -10.88 -8.58 -8.36
N GLU A 252 -10.80 -8.66 -7.03
CA GLU A 252 -9.87 -9.55 -6.33
C GLU A 252 -10.13 -11.00 -6.71
N LYS A 253 -11.40 -11.45 -6.58
CA LYS A 253 -11.75 -12.85 -6.86
C LYS A 253 -11.49 -13.25 -8.31
N ILE A 254 -11.78 -12.38 -9.26
CA ILE A 254 -11.55 -12.70 -10.67
C ILE A 254 -10.05 -12.83 -10.96
N LEU A 255 -9.19 -11.99 -10.38
CA LEU A 255 -7.74 -12.07 -10.53
C LEU A 255 -7.17 -13.32 -9.85
N VAL A 256 -7.57 -13.58 -8.59
CA VAL A 256 -7.15 -14.78 -7.86
C VAL A 256 -7.47 -16.04 -8.65
N MET A 257 -8.69 -16.17 -9.17
CA MET A 257 -9.07 -17.35 -9.94
C MET A 257 -8.40 -17.41 -11.33
N ALA A 258 -8.25 -16.27 -12.03
CA ALA A 258 -7.67 -16.25 -13.37
C ALA A 258 -6.18 -16.63 -13.38
N TYR A 259 -5.46 -16.26 -12.31
CA TYR A 259 -4.03 -16.51 -12.14
C TYR A 259 -3.72 -17.66 -11.17
N GLY A 260 -4.75 -18.29 -10.60
CA GLY A 260 -4.64 -19.45 -9.72
C GLY A 260 -3.92 -19.18 -8.40
N LEU A 261 -4.13 -18.00 -7.81
CA LEU A 261 -3.46 -17.55 -6.58
C LEU A 261 -4.00 -18.22 -5.29
N ASP A 262 -4.98 -19.11 -5.43
CA ASP A 262 -5.58 -19.97 -4.42
C ASP A 262 -5.30 -21.46 -4.71
N ASP A 263 -4.18 -21.74 -5.38
CA ASP A 263 -3.71 -23.09 -5.71
C ASP A 263 -4.61 -23.89 -6.65
N LYS A 264 -5.47 -23.19 -7.40
CA LYS A 264 -6.25 -23.78 -8.47
C LYS A 264 -6.27 -22.88 -9.69
N VAL A 265 -5.85 -23.40 -10.85
CA VAL A 265 -6.06 -22.71 -12.12
C VAL A 265 -7.48 -22.98 -12.62
N TYR A 266 -8.29 -21.93 -12.77
CA TYR A 266 -9.68 -22.04 -13.21
C TYR A 266 -9.82 -21.76 -14.70
N THR A 267 -10.70 -22.53 -15.34
CA THR A 267 -11.18 -22.20 -16.68
C THR A 267 -12.13 -21.01 -16.63
N GLY A 268 -12.24 -20.24 -17.72
CA GLY A 268 -13.20 -19.13 -17.80
C GLY A 268 -14.65 -19.55 -17.50
N LYS A 269 -15.04 -20.80 -17.82
CA LYS A 269 -16.36 -21.36 -17.48
C LYS A 269 -16.54 -21.56 -15.98
N GLU A 270 -15.51 -22.04 -15.28
CA GLU A 270 -15.56 -22.19 -13.82
C GLU A 270 -15.60 -20.84 -13.12
N ILE A 271 -14.83 -19.86 -13.60
CA ILE A 271 -14.85 -18.48 -13.08
C ILE A 271 -16.24 -17.89 -13.24
N ALA A 272 -16.80 -17.95 -14.46
CA ALA A 272 -18.13 -17.44 -14.76
C ALA A 272 -19.21 -18.05 -13.85
N LYS A 273 -19.15 -19.37 -13.65
CA LYS A 273 -20.08 -20.09 -12.78
C LYS A 273 -19.92 -19.70 -11.30
N THR A 274 -18.68 -19.63 -10.81
CA THR A 274 -18.38 -19.35 -9.40
C THR A 274 -18.75 -17.93 -9.00
N LEU A 275 -18.49 -16.96 -9.89
CA LEU A 275 -18.80 -15.54 -9.66
C LEU A 275 -20.20 -15.14 -10.12
N ASN A 276 -20.99 -16.08 -10.66
CA ASN A 276 -22.32 -15.84 -11.21
C ASN A 276 -22.35 -14.70 -12.24
N ILE A 277 -21.39 -14.71 -13.18
CA ILE A 277 -21.27 -13.74 -14.28
C ILE A 277 -21.33 -14.45 -15.63
N SER A 278 -21.59 -13.69 -16.71
CA SER A 278 -21.50 -14.21 -18.08
C SER A 278 -20.06 -14.60 -18.41
N LEU A 279 -19.86 -15.70 -19.14
CA LEU A 279 -18.56 -16.14 -19.64
C LEU A 279 -17.84 -15.06 -20.45
N HIS A 280 -18.59 -14.28 -21.23
CA HIS A 280 -18.02 -13.17 -22.02
C HIS A 280 -17.45 -12.06 -21.13
N ASN A 281 -18.04 -11.85 -19.93
CA ASN A 281 -17.61 -10.80 -19.00
C ASN A 281 -16.35 -11.16 -18.23
N VAL A 282 -15.92 -12.43 -18.21
CA VAL A 282 -14.74 -12.86 -17.44
C VAL A 282 -13.49 -12.09 -17.88
N ASN A 283 -13.19 -12.07 -19.18
CA ASN A 283 -12.01 -11.38 -19.69
C ASN A 283 -12.14 -9.85 -19.55
N ILE A 284 -13.35 -9.30 -19.72
CA ILE A 284 -13.60 -7.85 -19.60
C ILE A 284 -13.35 -7.39 -18.17
N LEU A 285 -13.90 -8.10 -17.18
CA LEU A 285 -13.72 -7.77 -15.77
C LEU A 285 -12.28 -8.04 -15.31
N LYS A 286 -11.62 -9.08 -15.83
CA LYS A 286 -10.20 -9.32 -15.59
C LYS A 286 -9.36 -8.13 -16.07
N GLU A 287 -9.56 -7.69 -17.31
CA GLU A 287 -8.86 -6.53 -17.88
C GLU A 287 -9.14 -5.24 -17.10
N LYS A 288 -10.38 -5.04 -16.66
CA LYS A 288 -10.75 -3.88 -15.83
C LYS A 288 -10.05 -3.91 -14.47
N ALA A 289 -9.95 -5.08 -13.84
CA ALA A 289 -9.25 -5.25 -12.57
C ALA A 289 -7.75 -4.95 -12.72
N ILE A 290 -7.12 -5.38 -13.83
CA ILE A 290 -5.71 -5.07 -14.12
C ILE A 290 -5.52 -3.57 -14.36
N ASN A 291 -6.42 -2.92 -15.10
CA ASN A 291 -6.39 -1.45 -15.26
C ASN A 291 -6.39 -0.74 -13.90
N LYS A 292 -7.25 -1.18 -12.98
CA LYS A 292 -7.30 -0.64 -11.61
C LYS A 292 -5.98 -0.81 -10.87
N LEU A 293 -5.34 -1.97 -10.98
CA LEU A 293 -4.03 -2.20 -10.35
C LEU A 293 -2.95 -1.26 -10.90
N SER A 294 -2.95 -1.03 -12.21
CA SER A 294 -1.96 -0.20 -12.88
C SER A 294 -2.08 1.29 -12.58
N ILE A 295 -3.22 1.75 -12.03
CA ILE A 295 -3.39 3.15 -11.64
C ILE A 295 -2.43 3.48 -10.51
N ASP A 296 -1.38 4.22 -10.83
CA ASP A 296 -0.48 4.82 -9.85
C ASP A 296 -0.70 6.34 -9.81
N LEU A 297 -1.42 6.79 -8.78
CA LEU A 297 -1.73 8.20 -8.59
C LEU A 297 -0.51 9.00 -8.11
N LEU A 298 0.52 8.36 -7.55
CA LEU A 298 1.70 9.09 -7.07
C LEU A 298 2.64 9.48 -8.20
N LYS A 299 2.65 8.71 -9.29
CA LYS A 299 3.60 8.93 -10.37
C LYS A 299 3.38 10.24 -11.15
N ASN A 300 2.19 10.83 -11.10
CA ASN A 300 1.85 11.97 -11.95
C ASN A 300 1.81 13.33 -11.24
N GLU A 301 1.55 13.39 -9.92
CA GLU A 301 1.61 14.67 -9.19
C GLU A 301 2.99 14.94 -8.56
N PHE A 302 3.71 13.90 -8.12
CA PHE A 302 5.00 14.07 -7.43
C PHE A 302 6.22 13.82 -8.32
N THR A 303 6.24 12.78 -9.16
CA THR A 303 7.42 12.48 -10.00
C THR A 303 7.64 13.49 -11.11
N LYS A 304 6.60 14.13 -11.65
CA LYS A 304 6.79 15.28 -12.56
C LYS A 304 7.57 16.44 -11.91
N ASN A 305 7.44 16.60 -10.59
CA ASN A 305 8.11 17.63 -9.83
C ASN A 305 9.52 17.20 -9.38
N SER A 306 9.73 15.91 -9.05
CA SER A 306 11.04 15.39 -8.66
C SER A 306 11.95 15.01 -9.84
N GLU A 307 11.42 14.50 -10.96
CA GLU A 307 12.22 14.16 -12.15
C GLU A 307 12.82 15.41 -12.81
N LYS A 308 12.13 16.57 -12.72
CA LYS A 308 12.74 17.86 -13.08
C LYS A 308 13.96 18.21 -12.22
N MET A 309 14.05 17.72 -10.97
CA MET A 309 15.19 17.98 -10.08
C MET A 309 16.41 17.12 -10.40
N GLU A 310 16.26 15.84 -10.79
CA GLU A 310 17.42 15.00 -11.15
C GLU A 310 18.15 15.50 -12.40
N TYR A 311 17.47 16.18 -13.32
CA TYR A 311 18.09 16.82 -14.48
C TYR A 311 18.76 18.17 -14.18
N MET A 312 18.55 18.76 -13.00
CA MET A 312 19.18 20.03 -12.59
C MET A 312 20.39 19.86 -11.67
N ILE A 313 20.63 18.65 -11.14
CA ILE A 313 21.72 18.37 -10.18
C ILE A 313 22.91 17.63 -10.84
N ASN A 314 22.85 17.31 -12.14
CA ASN A 314 23.98 16.77 -12.90
C ASN A 314 24.72 17.83 -13.75
#